data_AF-A0A349FX45-F1
#
_entry.id   AF-A0A349FX45-F1
#
_cell.length_a   1.000
_cell.length_b   1.000
_cell.length_c   1.000
_cell.angle_alpha   90.00
_cell.angle_beta   90.00
_cell.angle_gamma   90.00
#
_symmetry.space_group_name_H-M   'P 1'
#
loop_
_entity.id
_entity.type
_entity.pdbx_description
1 polymer ?
#
loop_
_entity_poly.entity_id
_entity_poly.type
_entity_poly.pdbx_seq_one_letter_code
_entity_poly.pdbx_strand_id
1 'polypeptide(L)'
;MEPRLVPIIQDMGPKKYLKYLVEVFQVTRLEKLTPGGEVIFKLLPNQDFTLYYVGERPEKVLVDERGLRVLMPLRWSILIFKYENNPTNVEVAYSINN
;
A
#
# COMPACT_ATOMS: atom_id res chain seq x y z
N MET A 1 -9.17 15.83 1.60
CA MET A 1 -7.86 15.48 0.99
C MET A 1 -8.07 14.26 0.12
N GLU A 2 -7.80 14.34 -1.17
CA GLU A 2 -7.90 13.17 -2.04
C GLU A 2 -6.58 12.39 -1.99
N PRO A 3 -6.62 11.05 -1.83
CA PRO A 3 -5.41 10.24 -1.75
C PRO A 3 -4.72 10.15 -3.11
N ARG A 4 -3.43 10.47 -3.16
CA ARG A 4 -2.62 10.29 -4.38
C ARG A 4 -2.34 8.81 -4.62
N LEU A 5 -2.78 8.30 -5.76
CA LEU A 5 -2.55 6.91 -6.20
C LEU A 5 -1.47 6.87 -7.28
N VAL A 6 -0.39 6.15 -7.05
CA VAL A 6 0.74 6.07 -7.98
C VAL A 6 1.05 4.61 -8.35
N PRO A 7 0.90 4.20 -9.62
CA PRO A 7 1.34 2.88 -10.05
C PRO A 7 2.86 2.78 -10.03
N ILE A 8 3.37 1.62 -9.64
CA ILE A 8 4.77 1.24 -9.79
C ILE A 8 4.84 0.08 -10.80
N ILE A 9 5.59 0.31 -11.87
CA ILE A 9 5.92 -0.72 -12.87
C ILE A 9 7.25 -1.35 -12.45
N GLN A 10 7.27 -2.68 -12.39
CA GLN A 10 8.45 -3.44 -11.99
C GLN A 10 8.44 -4.82 -12.69
N ASP A 11 9.63 -5.34 -13.01
CA ASP A 11 9.80 -6.54 -13.84
C ASP A 11 9.96 -7.85 -13.03
N MET A 12 9.95 -7.78 -11.69
CA MET A 12 10.06 -8.96 -10.84
C MET A 12 8.68 -9.52 -10.43
N GLY A 13 8.64 -10.79 -10.00
CA GLY A 13 7.38 -11.36 -9.49
C GLY A 13 6.95 -10.69 -8.17
N PRO A 14 5.65 -10.67 -7.82
CA PRO A 14 5.14 -9.96 -6.65
C PRO A 14 5.77 -10.45 -5.34
N LYS A 15 6.05 -11.76 -5.21
CA LYS A 15 6.74 -12.33 -4.04
C LYS A 15 8.19 -11.81 -3.93
N LYS A 16 8.89 -11.65 -5.05
CA LYS A 16 10.26 -11.12 -5.09
C LYS A 16 10.28 -9.62 -4.81
N TYR A 17 9.32 -8.88 -5.36
CA TYR A 17 9.17 -7.45 -5.08
C TYR A 17 8.85 -7.18 -3.61
N LEU A 18 7.95 -7.96 -3.00
CA LEU A 18 7.64 -7.84 -1.58
C LEU A 18 8.88 -8.07 -0.70
N LYS A 19 9.70 -9.07 -1.05
CA LYS A 19 10.96 -9.33 -0.35
C LYS A 19 11.92 -8.14 -0.48
N TYR A 20 12.08 -7.60 -1.70
CA TYR A 20 12.89 -6.40 -1.96
C TYR A 20 12.42 -5.20 -1.13
N LEU A 21 11.11 -4.96 -1.01
CA LEU A 21 10.58 -3.86 -0.21
C LEU A 21 11.01 -3.96 1.26
N VAL A 22 10.93 -5.15 1.85
CA VAL A 22 11.29 -5.41 3.25
C VAL A 22 12.79 -5.27 3.48
N GLU A 23 13.62 -5.54 2.47
CA GLU A 23 15.08 -5.40 2.55
C GLU A 23 15.56 -3.94 2.37
N VAL A 24 14.84 -3.15 1.56
CA VAL A 24 15.28 -1.80 1.17
C VAL A 24 14.62 -0.69 1.99
N PHE A 25 13.36 -0.86 2.37
CA PHE A 25 12.62 0.13 3.15
C PHE A 25 12.49 -0.29 4.61
N GLN A 26 12.35 0.70 5.48
CA GLN A 26 11.96 0.44 6.86
C GLN A 26 10.44 0.20 6.90
N VAL A 27 10.04 -1.06 6.67
CA VAL A 27 8.63 -1.46 6.71
C VAL A 27 8.16 -1.48 8.16
N THR A 28 7.36 -0.49 8.56
CA THR A 28 6.84 -0.35 9.93
C THR A 28 5.60 -1.19 10.19
N ARG A 29 4.88 -1.57 9.13
CA ARG A 29 3.74 -2.49 9.15
C ARG A 29 3.75 -3.31 7.87
N LEU A 30 3.57 -4.63 8.00
CA LEU A 30 3.44 -5.55 6.88
C LEU A 30 2.20 -6.41 7.07
N GLU A 31 1.19 -6.24 6.22
CA GLU A 31 -0.10 -6.90 6.36
C GLU A 31 -0.48 -7.70 5.11
N LYS A 32 -0.79 -8.99 5.30
CA LYS A 32 -1.31 -9.86 4.24
C LYS A 32 -2.83 -9.88 4.29
N LEU A 33 -3.46 -9.67 3.14
CA LEU A 33 -4.91 -9.68 2.96
C LEU A 33 -5.32 -10.80 2.01
N THR A 34 -6.53 -11.31 2.20
CA THR A 34 -7.21 -12.08 1.16
C THR A 34 -7.54 -11.16 -0.02
N PRO A 35 -7.64 -11.67 -1.26
CA PRO A 35 -8.15 -10.87 -2.38
C PRO A 35 -9.54 -10.33 -2.08
N GLY A 36 -9.80 -9.07 -2.48
CA GLY A 36 -11.02 -8.34 -2.08
C GLY A 36 -11.06 -7.93 -0.60
N GLY A 37 -10.00 -8.18 0.18
CA GLY A 37 -9.88 -7.72 1.55
C GLY A 37 -9.66 -6.21 1.66
N GLU A 38 -9.82 -5.68 2.86
CA GLU A 38 -9.75 -4.24 3.13
C GLU A 38 -8.71 -3.91 4.19
N VAL A 39 -8.01 -2.80 4.00
CA VAL A 39 -7.01 -2.28 4.96
C VAL A 39 -7.27 -0.81 5.25
N ILE A 40 -6.95 -0.41 6.48
CA ILE A 40 -6.97 0.99 6.92
C ILE A 40 -5.54 1.39 7.30
N PHE A 41 -5.01 2.40 6.61
CA PHE A 41 -3.78 3.10 7.01
C PHE A 41 -4.16 4.31 7.86
N LYS A 42 -3.54 4.43 9.03
CA LYS A 42 -3.76 5.60 9.89
C LYS A 42 -3.14 6.81 9.23
N LEU A 43 -3.82 7.95 9.31
CA LEU A 43 -3.30 9.23 8.83
C LEU A 43 -2.80 10.05 10.01
N LEU A 44 -1.62 10.65 9.85
CA LEU A 44 -1.08 11.59 10.83
C LEU A 44 -1.54 13.02 10.50
N PRO A 45 -1.95 13.82 11.50
CA PRO A 45 -2.33 15.21 11.29
C PRO A 45 -1.21 16.01 10.62
N ASN A 46 -1.57 16.86 9.65
CA ASN A 46 -0.65 17.74 8.91
C ASN A 46 0.49 17.00 8.18
N GLN A 47 0.31 15.73 7.82
CA GLN A 47 1.27 14.98 7.02
C GLN A 47 0.65 14.54 5.70
N ASP A 48 1.31 14.91 4.61
CA ASP A 48 0.98 14.42 3.29
C ASP A 48 1.46 12.98 3.12
N PHE A 49 0.71 12.22 2.34
CA PHE A 49 1.02 10.83 2.02
C PHE A 49 0.77 10.53 0.54
N THR A 50 1.44 9.49 0.07
CA THR A 50 1.18 8.86 -1.22
C THR A 50 0.92 7.37 -1.01
N LEU A 51 -0.11 6.85 -1.71
CA LEU A 51 -0.35 5.42 -1.80
C LEU A 51 0.15 4.93 -3.16
N TYR A 52 1.24 4.17 -3.13
CA TYR A 52 1.73 3.48 -4.30
C TYR A 52 1.09 2.09 -4.39
N TYR A 53 0.94 1.59 -5.61
CA TYR A 53 0.49 0.22 -5.84
C TYR A 53 1.30 -0.46 -6.94
N VAL A 54 1.51 -1.76 -6.78
CA VAL A 54 2.09 -2.65 -7.78
C VAL A 54 1.07 -3.72 -8.12
N GLY A 55 0.91 -4.01 -9.40
CA GLY A 55 -0.12 -4.93 -9.87
C GLY A 55 -1.42 -4.19 -10.12
N GLU A 56 -2.54 -4.78 -9.69
CA GLU A 56 -3.85 -4.19 -9.92
C GLU A 56 -4.10 -2.97 -9.02
N ARG A 57 -4.80 -1.99 -9.60
CA ARG A 57 -5.21 -0.79 -8.89
C ARG A 57 -6.23 -1.16 -7.80
N PRO A 58 -6.20 -0.52 -6.63
CA PRO A 58 -7.27 -0.68 -5.64
C PRO A 58 -8.65 -0.42 -6.22
N GLU A 59 -9.62 -1.25 -5.85
CA GLU A 59 -11.02 -1.13 -6.29
C GLU A 59 -11.68 0.10 -5.69
N LYS A 60 -11.30 0.44 -4.46
CA LYS A 60 -11.84 1.58 -3.73
C LYS A 60 -10.80 2.17 -2.81
N VAL A 61 -10.75 3.50 -2.78
CA VAL A 61 -9.89 4.26 -1.87
C VAL A 61 -10.73 5.39 -1.28
N LEU A 62 -10.86 5.41 0.04
CA LEU A 62 -11.65 6.38 0.78
C LEU A 62 -10.83 6.98 1.91
N VAL A 63 -11.04 8.26 2.18
CA VAL A 63 -10.51 8.90 3.38
C VAL A 63 -11.69 9.21 4.30
N ASP A 64 -11.65 8.67 5.52
CA ASP A 64 -12.64 8.93 6.56
C ASP A 64 -11.95 9.20 7.91
N GLU A 65 -12.74 9.35 8.97
CA GLU A 65 -12.26 9.63 10.34
C GLU A 65 -11.30 8.57 10.92
N ARG A 66 -11.27 7.35 10.35
CA ARG A 66 -10.37 6.27 10.77
C ARG A 66 -9.04 6.29 10.02
N GLY A 67 -9.00 6.94 8.85
CA GLY A 67 -7.80 7.08 8.02
C GLY A 67 -8.07 6.82 6.54
N LEU A 68 -7.05 6.28 5.85
CA LEU A 68 -7.15 5.86 4.45
C LEU A 68 -7.59 4.41 4.37
N ARG A 69 -8.82 4.19 3.92
CA ARG A 69 -9.45 2.88 3.78
C ARG A 69 -9.36 2.42 2.33
N VAL A 70 -8.78 1.24 2.10
CA VAL A 70 -8.44 0.72 0.78
C VAL A 70 -8.99 -0.69 0.59
N LEU A 71 -9.79 -0.87 -0.46
CA LEU A 71 -10.28 -2.18 -0.91
C LEU A 71 -9.32 -2.76 -1.94
N MET A 72 -8.75 -3.92 -1.61
CA MET A 72 -7.83 -4.63 -2.50
C MET A 72 -8.57 -5.20 -3.72
N PRO A 73 -7.90 -5.31 -4.87
CA PRO A 73 -8.45 -6.02 -6.02
C PRO A 73 -8.64 -7.52 -5.74
N LEU A 74 -9.44 -8.16 -6.59
CA LEU A 74 -9.71 -9.61 -6.52
C LEU A 74 -8.54 -10.46 -7.03
N ARG A 75 -7.59 -9.87 -7.75
CA ARG A 75 -6.33 -10.57 -8.08
C ARG A 75 -5.26 -10.25 -7.06
N TRP A 76 -4.15 -9.66 -7.49
CA TRP A 76 -3.03 -9.36 -6.63
C TRP A 76 -2.67 -7.88 -6.70
N SER A 77 -2.27 -7.33 -5.57
CA SER A 77 -1.71 -5.99 -5.46
C SER A 77 -0.82 -5.89 -4.23
N ILE A 78 0.22 -5.06 -4.33
CA ILE A 78 1.04 -4.64 -3.19
C ILE A 78 0.85 -3.14 -3.05
N LEU A 79 0.31 -2.72 -1.93
CA LEU A 79 0.14 -1.33 -1.56
C LEU A 79 1.30 -0.88 -0.68
N ILE A 80 1.84 0.29 -0.98
CA ILE A 80 2.90 0.92 -0.22
C ILE A 80 2.37 2.30 0.18
N PHE A 81 2.05 2.45 1.45
CA PHE A 81 1.66 3.71 2.03
C PHE A 81 2.91 4.41 2.59
N LYS A 82 3.12 5.66 2.17
CA LYS A 82 4.33 6.43 2.47
C LYS A 82 3.98 7.85 2.86
N TYR A 83 4.55 8.33 3.95
CA TYR A 83 4.50 9.75 4.32
C TYR A 83 5.58 10.54 3.57
N GLU A 84 5.24 11.72 3.06
CA GLU A 84 6.17 12.54 2.26
C GLU A 84 7.33 13.13 3.09
N ASN A 85 7.08 13.41 4.37
CA ASN A 85 8.08 13.96 5.29
C ASN A 85 9.02 12.90 5.91
N ASN A 86 8.73 11.60 5.73
CA ASN A 86 9.57 10.51 6.21
C ASN A 86 9.66 9.40 5.16
N PRO A 87 10.49 9.59 4.11
CA PRO A 87 10.44 8.75 2.93
C PRO A 87 10.99 7.33 3.14
N THR A 88 11.64 7.06 4.26
CA THR A 88 12.27 5.77 4.55
C THR A 88 11.32 4.77 5.20
N ASN A 89 10.32 5.27 5.95
CA ASN A 89 9.33 4.46 6.64
C ASN A 89 8.11 4.25 5.76
N VAL A 90 7.70 2.99 5.59
CA VAL A 90 6.52 2.63 4.80
C VAL A 90 5.65 1.61 5.53
N GLU A 91 4.34 1.72 5.32
CA GLU A 91 3.39 0.65 5.65
C GLU A 91 3.06 -0.12 4.36
N VAL A 92 3.11 -1.44 4.42
CA VAL A 92 2.86 -2.31 3.27
C VAL A 92 1.67 -3.21 3.56
N ALA A 93 0.68 -3.19 2.67
CA ALA A 93 -0.42 -4.14 2.66
C ALA A 93 -0.43 -4.88 1.32
N TYR A 94 -0.63 -6.19 1.33
CA TYR A 94 -0.55 -6.97 0.10
C TYR A 94 -1.56 -8.09 0.04
N SER A 95 -2.02 -8.36 -1.19
CA SER A 95 -2.80 -9.53 -1.55
C SER A 95 -2.09 -10.17 -2.73
N ILE A 96 -1.58 -11.38 -2.55
CA ILE A 96 -0.89 -12.12 -3.60
C ILE A 96 -1.51 -13.51 -3.61
N ASN A 97 -2.14 -13.87 -4.74
CA ASN A 97 -2.65 -15.22 -4.96
C ASN A 97 -1.49 -16.21 -4.90
N ASN A 98 -1.71 -17.36 -4.25
CA ASN A 98 -0.66 -18.36 -4.06
C ASN A 98 -0.22 -18.98 -5.37
#